data_AF-A0A7S3CEE8-F1
#
_entry.id   AF-A0A7S3CEE8-F1
#
_cell.length_a   1.000
_cell.length_b   1.000
_cell.length_c   1.000
_cell.angle_alpha   90.00
_cell.angle_beta   90.00
_cell.angle_gamma   90.00
#
_symmetry.space_group_name_H-M   'P 1'
#
loop_
_entity.id
_entity.type
_entity.pdbx_description
1 polymer ?
#
loop_
_entity_poly.entity_id
_entity_poly.type
_entity_poly.pdbx_seq_one_letter_code
_entity_poly.pdbx_strand_id
1 'polypeptide(L)'
;AKNARGVCPKQHMSDVTKVEPNWGKFKVNAKVKCLVVDCDYRVQKVTLSVRRSLVKSELSRISSLNVRLQGTLSHGVVTGVEDYGIFVLFCGGVKGLAHVTELGLSDGEDPK
;
A
#
# COMPACT_ATOMS: atom_id res chain seq x y z
N ALA A 1 12.80 -14.86 -22.04
CA ALA A 1 12.66 -14.25 -20.70
C ALA A 1 11.17 -14.07 -20.41
N LYS A 2 10.70 -14.43 -19.21
CA LYS A 2 9.29 -14.24 -18.82
C LYS A 2 9.05 -12.75 -18.59
N ASN A 3 8.22 -12.11 -19.43
CA ASN A 3 7.97 -10.68 -19.36
C ASN A 3 6.98 -10.37 -18.23
N ALA A 4 7.45 -9.76 -17.14
CA ALA A 4 6.58 -9.28 -16.07
C ALA A 4 5.94 -7.94 -16.46
N ARG A 5 4.65 -7.77 -16.19
CA ARG A 5 3.90 -6.52 -16.45
C ARG A 5 3.83 -5.69 -15.18
N GLY A 6 4.40 -4.49 -15.21
CA GLY A 6 4.28 -3.50 -14.14
C GLY A 6 2.99 -2.70 -14.28
N VAL A 7 2.19 -2.61 -13.21
CA VAL A 7 0.98 -1.78 -13.15
C VAL A 7 1.04 -0.85 -11.95
N CYS A 8 0.65 0.41 -12.12
CA CYS A 8 0.50 1.35 -11.03
C CYS A 8 -0.99 1.71 -10.89
N PRO A 9 -1.69 1.20 -9.86
CA PRO A 9 -3.09 1.56 -9.61
C PRO A 9 -3.24 3.06 -9.30
N LYS A 10 -4.42 3.64 -9.59
CA LYS A 10 -4.70 5.07 -9.31
C LYS A 10 -4.38 5.48 -7.88
N GLN A 11 -4.75 4.62 -6.92
CA GLN A 11 -4.43 4.84 -5.50
C GLN A 11 -2.93 5.05 -5.27
N HIS A 12 -2.05 4.41 -6.02
CA HIS A 12 -0.60 4.51 -5.85
C HIS A 12 0.07 5.56 -6.74
N MET A 13 -0.72 6.38 -7.46
CA MET A 13 -0.20 7.43 -8.35
C MET A 13 0.15 8.75 -7.63
N SER A 14 -0.53 9.05 -6.52
CA SER A 14 -0.33 10.30 -5.77
C SER A 14 -0.56 10.09 -4.28
N ASP A 15 0.07 10.93 -3.47
CA ASP A 15 -0.15 10.96 -2.01
C ASP A 15 -1.53 11.51 -1.66
N VAL A 16 -2.08 12.37 -2.52
CA VAL A 16 -3.41 12.97 -2.34
C VAL A 16 -4.42 12.22 -3.21
N THR A 17 -5.39 11.56 -2.57
CA THR A 17 -6.42 10.72 -3.21
C THR A 17 -7.46 11.50 -4.02
N LYS A 18 -7.64 12.80 -3.75
CA LYS A 18 -8.63 13.68 -4.43
C LYS A 18 -8.08 14.53 -5.58
N VAL A 19 -6.78 14.46 -5.87
CA VAL A 19 -6.18 15.20 -6.98
C VAL A 19 -5.93 14.22 -8.10
N GLU A 20 -6.47 14.50 -9.29
CA GLU A 20 -6.19 13.69 -10.46
C GLU A 20 -4.68 13.56 -10.65
N PRO A 21 -4.18 12.34 -10.90
CA PRO A 21 -2.75 12.16 -11.08
C PRO A 21 -2.33 13.03 -12.26
N ASN A 22 -1.36 13.92 -12.04
CA ASN A 22 -0.87 14.80 -13.09
C ASN A 22 -0.17 13.96 -14.18
N TRP A 23 -0.94 13.49 -15.15
CA TRP A 23 -0.50 12.60 -16.24
C TRP A 23 0.59 13.27 -17.07
N GLY A 24 0.63 14.61 -17.10
CA GLY A 24 1.69 15.38 -17.76
C GLY A 24 3.10 15.14 -17.19
N LYS A 25 3.21 14.58 -15.98
CA LYS A 25 4.50 14.18 -15.40
C LYS A 25 5.07 12.88 -16.00
N PHE A 26 4.23 12.03 -16.61
CA PHE A 26 4.65 10.74 -17.15
C PHE A 26 4.72 10.83 -18.67
N LYS A 27 5.95 10.81 -19.20
CA LYS A 27 6.20 10.75 -20.65
C LYS A 27 6.57 9.33 -21.05
N VAL A 28 6.14 8.90 -22.24
CA VAL A 28 6.60 7.64 -22.82
C VAL A 28 8.13 7.65 -22.89
N ASN A 29 8.77 6.53 -22.52
CA ASN A 29 10.23 6.37 -22.40
C ASN A 29 10.93 7.15 -21.28
N ALA A 30 10.21 7.89 -20.42
CA ALA A 30 10.83 8.50 -19.26
C ALA A 30 11.11 7.46 -18.16
N LYS A 31 12.25 7.59 -17.49
CA LYS A 31 12.56 6.81 -16.28
C LYS A 31 11.76 7.35 -15.10
N VAL A 32 11.09 6.47 -14.37
CA VAL A 32 10.28 6.82 -13.20
C VAL A 32 10.79 6.06 -11.98
N LYS A 33 11.06 6.77 -10.88
CA LYS A 33 11.34 6.14 -9.60
C LYS A 33 10.02 5.68 -8.98
N CYS A 34 9.92 4.38 -8.70
CA CYS A 34 8.74 3.77 -8.11
C CYS A 34 9.14 2.76 -7.05
N LEU A 35 8.21 2.46 -6.14
CA LEU A 35 8.31 1.42 -5.13
C LEU A 35 7.50 0.21 -5.60
N VAL A 36 8.06 -0.99 -5.50
CA VAL A 36 7.31 -2.23 -5.69
C VAL A 36 6.45 -2.48 -4.44
N VAL A 37 5.14 -2.53 -4.61
CA VAL A 37 4.16 -2.75 -3.54
C VAL A 37 3.78 -4.23 -3.46
N ASP A 38 3.63 -4.90 -4.60
CA ASP A 38 3.19 -6.30 -4.61
C ASP A 38 3.70 -7.02 -5.86
N CYS A 39 3.93 -8.33 -5.73
CA CYS A 39 4.43 -9.19 -6.79
C CYS A 39 3.56 -10.44 -6.88
N ASP A 40 2.73 -10.50 -7.92
CA ASP A 40 1.96 -11.70 -8.24
C ASP A 40 2.71 -12.52 -9.30
N TYR A 41 3.38 -13.58 -8.83
CA TYR A 41 4.13 -14.49 -9.68
C TYR A 41 3.26 -15.36 -10.58
N ARG A 42 1.99 -15.62 -10.19
CA ARG A 42 1.08 -16.49 -10.96
C ARG A 42 0.66 -15.79 -12.25
N VAL A 43 0.34 -14.50 -12.17
CA VAL A 43 -0.09 -13.70 -13.34
C VAL A 43 1.02 -12.83 -13.92
N GLN A 44 2.25 -12.95 -13.41
CA GLN A 44 3.43 -12.17 -13.78
C GLN A 44 3.17 -10.66 -13.74
N LYS A 45 2.55 -10.20 -12.65
CA LYS A 45 2.16 -8.80 -12.46
C LYS A 45 2.89 -8.22 -11.26
N VAL A 46 3.48 -7.05 -11.46
CA VAL A 46 4.14 -6.28 -10.40
C VAL A 46 3.35 -5.01 -10.17
N THR A 47 2.87 -4.80 -8.96
CA THR A 47 2.16 -3.60 -8.55
C THR A 47 3.17 -2.57 -8.07
N LEU A 48 3.13 -1.37 -8.66
CA LEU A 48 4.06 -0.28 -8.42
C LEU A 48 3.35 0.90 -7.77
N SER A 49 4.12 1.67 -7.00
CA SER A 49 3.70 2.93 -6.41
C SER A 49 4.67 4.05 -6.71
N VAL A 50 4.13 5.19 -7.11
CA VAL A 50 4.88 6.41 -7.39
C VAL A 50 4.56 7.52 -6.37
N ARG A 51 3.80 7.18 -5.32
CA ARG A 51 3.57 8.05 -4.15
C ARG A 51 4.89 8.55 -3.59
N ARG A 52 5.05 9.87 -3.45
CA ARG A 52 6.32 10.46 -3.03
C ARG A 52 6.61 10.12 -1.57
N SER A 53 5.58 10.03 -0.73
CA SER A 53 5.72 9.58 0.67
C SER A 53 6.30 8.17 0.75
N LEU A 54 5.75 7.22 0.00
CA LEU A 54 6.17 5.83 0.00
C LEU A 54 7.56 5.65 -0.63
N VAL A 55 7.86 6.34 -1.73
CA VAL A 55 9.15 6.23 -2.43
C VAL A 55 10.31 6.84 -1.62
N LYS A 56 10.04 7.82 -0.76
CA LYS A 56 11.05 8.45 0.10
C LYS A 56 11.08 7.93 1.54
N SER A 57 10.17 7.05 1.89
CA SER A 57 10.05 6.57 3.26
C SER A 57 11.15 5.57 3.59
N GLU A 58 11.75 5.74 4.77
CA GLU A 58 12.69 4.80 5.39
C GLU A 58 11.98 3.78 6.31
N LEU A 59 10.66 3.90 6.51
CA LEU A 59 9.90 2.90 7.26
C LEU A 59 10.06 1.50 6.66
N SER A 60 10.07 0.52 7.55
CA SER A 60 10.14 -0.88 7.17
C SER A 60 8.97 -1.27 6.26
N ARG A 61 9.17 -2.31 5.45
CA ARG A 61 8.13 -2.84 4.56
C ARG A 61 7.78 -4.25 5.02
N ILE A 62 6.55 -4.42 5.46
CA ILE A 62 6.01 -5.74 5.74
C ILE A 62 5.63 -6.35 4.40
N SER A 63 6.50 -7.21 3.86
CA SER A 63 6.27 -7.94 2.61
C SER A 63 5.95 -9.43 2.82
N SER A 64 6.18 -9.94 4.03
CA SER A 64 5.88 -11.32 4.41
C SER A 64 5.71 -11.42 5.93
N LEU A 65 4.97 -12.44 6.37
CA LEU A 65 4.76 -12.73 7.80
C LEU A 65 5.97 -13.41 8.48
N ASN A 66 7.00 -13.77 7.70
CA ASN A 66 8.20 -14.43 8.20
C ASN A 66 9.20 -13.44 8.85
N VAL A 67 8.89 -12.14 8.82
CA VAL A 67 9.70 -11.09 9.43
C VAL A 67 9.18 -10.84 10.84
N ARG A 68 10.07 -10.53 11.79
CA ARG A 68 9.65 -10.11 13.13
C ARG A 68 8.90 -8.78 13.06
N LEU A 69 7.58 -8.82 13.19
CA LEU A 69 6.70 -7.65 13.06
C LEU A 69 6.54 -6.85 14.37
N GLN A 70 6.85 -7.46 15.52
CA GLN A 70 6.64 -6.82 16.81
C GLN A 70 7.44 -5.52 16.93
N GLY A 71 6.76 -4.42 17.24
CA GLY A 71 7.36 -3.08 17.40
C GLY A 71 7.74 -2.39 16.08
N THR A 72 7.37 -2.97 14.94
CA THR A 72 7.77 -2.46 13.62
C THR A 72 6.74 -1.47 13.08
N LEU A 73 7.18 -0.29 12.68
CA LEU A 73 6.37 0.71 11.98
C LEU A 73 6.50 0.54 10.47
N SER A 74 5.36 0.44 9.78
CA SER A 74 5.30 0.22 8.34
C SER A 74 4.11 0.96 7.70
N HIS A 75 4.21 1.17 6.39
CA HIS A 75 3.09 1.72 5.60
C HIS A 75 2.09 0.62 5.26
N GLY A 76 0.82 0.94 5.43
CA GLY A 76 -0.31 0.11 4.99
C GLY A 76 -1.37 0.96 4.30
N VAL A 77 -2.27 0.29 3.59
CA VAL A 77 -3.44 0.90 2.93
C VAL A 77 -4.68 0.30 3.56
N VAL A 78 -5.54 1.14 4.13
CA VAL A 78 -6.87 0.69 4.59
C VAL A 78 -7.66 0.26 3.36
N THR A 79 -8.08 -1.00 3.33
CA THR A 79 -8.84 -1.61 2.22
C THR A 79 -10.31 -1.81 2.55
N GLY A 80 -10.66 -1.79 3.85
CA GLY A 80 -12.03 -1.90 4.32
C GLY A 80 -12.13 -1.44 5.77
N VAL A 81 -13.29 -0.90 6.11
CA VAL A 81 -13.67 -0.48 7.45
C VAL A 81 -15.02 -1.11 7.74
N GLU A 82 -15.07 -1.92 8.78
CA GLU A 82 -16.27 -2.58 9.27
C GLU A 82 -16.50 -2.21 10.73
N ASP A 83 -17.69 -2.45 11.25
CA ASP A 83 -18.08 -2.03 12.62
C ASP A 83 -17.18 -2.68 13.69
N TYR A 84 -16.62 -3.86 13.40
CA TYR A 84 -15.72 -4.59 14.31
C TYR A 84 -14.24 -4.30 14.08
N GLY A 85 -13.85 -3.55 13.05
CA GLY A 85 -12.44 -3.27 12.81
C GLY A 85 -12.05 -2.78 11.42
N ILE A 86 -10.74 -2.57 11.25
CA ILE A 86 -10.13 -1.98 10.06
C ILE A 86 -9.22 -2.99 9.38
N PHE A 87 -9.41 -3.19 8.07
CA PHE A 87 -8.56 -4.02 7.24
C PHE A 87 -7.44 -3.20 6.60
N VAL A 88 -6.20 -3.55 6.89
CA VAL A 88 -5.00 -2.88 6.37
C VAL A 88 -4.23 -3.84 5.47
N LEU A 89 -3.99 -3.43 4.23
CA LEU A 89 -3.16 -4.14 3.27
C LEU A 89 -1.73 -3.56 3.30
N PHE A 90 -0.76 -4.44 3.48
CA PHE A 90 0.67 -4.13 3.46
C PHE A 90 1.30 -4.59 2.14
N CYS A 91 2.60 -4.36 2.01
CA CYS A 91 3.39 -4.79 0.86
C CYS A 91 3.32 -6.34 0.70
N GLY A 92 3.46 -6.85 -0.51
CA GLY A 92 3.50 -8.30 -0.77
C GLY A 92 2.19 -9.05 -0.48
N GLY A 93 1.06 -8.34 -0.43
CA GLY A 93 -0.26 -8.95 -0.25
C GLY A 93 -0.60 -9.35 1.18
N VAL A 94 0.22 -8.98 2.16
CA VAL A 94 -0.06 -9.23 3.58
C VAL A 94 -1.23 -8.37 4.03
N LYS A 95 -2.26 -8.99 4.64
CA LYS A 95 -3.42 -8.28 5.21
C LYS A 95 -3.41 -8.40 6.72
N GLY A 96 -3.57 -7.27 7.39
CA GLY A 96 -3.84 -7.19 8.82
C GLY A 96 -5.27 -6.75 9.08
N LEU A 97 -5.83 -7.20 10.20
CA LEU A 97 -7.08 -6.71 10.76
C LEU A 97 -6.73 -6.08 12.10
N ALA A 98 -7.13 -4.83 12.30
CA ALA A 98 -7.10 -4.19 13.61
C ALA A 98 -8.52 -4.23 14.18
N HIS A 99 -8.70 -4.92 15.30
CA HIS A 99 -10.01 -5.03 15.93
C HIS A 99 -10.39 -3.71 16.62
N VAL A 100 -11.68 -3.38 16.69
CA VAL A 100 -12.16 -2.10 17.27
C VAL A 100 -11.64 -1.84 18.69
N THR A 101 -11.52 -2.90 19.50
CA THR A 101 -10.97 -2.82 20.88
C THR A 101 -9.48 -2.47 20.92
N GLU A 102 -8.75 -2.64 19.81
CA GLU A 102 -7.32 -2.39 19.70
C GLU A 102 -7.01 -1.03 19.04
N LEU A 103 -8.02 -0.37 18.47
CA LEU A 103 -7.86 0.91 17.75
C LEU A 103 -7.68 2.11 18.69
N GLY A 104 -7.87 1.95 20.00
CA GLY A 104 -7.80 3.05 20.96
C GLY A 104 -8.90 4.10 20.79
N LEU A 105 -10.02 3.72 20.17
CA LEU A 105 -11.21 4.55 20.04
C LEU A 105 -11.88 4.72 21.42
N SER A 106 -12.48 5.89 21.64
CA SER A 106 -13.26 6.14 22.85
C SER A 106 -14.58 5.35 22.83
N ASP A 107 -15.13 5.02 24.01
CA ASP A 107 -16.41 4.29 24.11
C ASP A 107 -17.51 5.04 23.32
N GLY A 108 -17.97 4.45 22.21
CA GLY A 108 -19.02 5.00 21.35
C GLY A 108 -18.54 5.63 20.03
N GLU A 109 -17.25 5.61 19.70
CA GLU A 109 -16.77 5.99 18.37
C GLU A 109 -16.90 4.84 17.37
N ASP A 110 -17.71 5.05 16.34
CA ASP A 110 -17.78 4.17 15.17
C ASP A 110 -16.52 4.36 14.31
N PRO A 111 -15.84 3.29 13.86
CA PRO A 111 -14.69 3.42 12.97
C PRO A 111 -15.05 3.92 11.55
N LYS A 112 -16.34 4.07 11.24
CA LYS A 112 -16.91 4.48 9.93
C LYS A 112 -17.03 6.00 9.75
#